data_AF-A0A660VT02-F1
#
_entry.id   AF-A0A660VT02-F1
#
_cell.length_a   1.000
_cell.length_b   1.000
_cell.length_c   1.000
_cell.angle_alpha   90.00
_cell.angle_beta   90.00
_cell.angle_gamma   90.00
#
_symmetry.space_group_name_H-M   'P 1'
#
loop_
_entity.id
_entity.type
_entity.pdbx_description
1 polymer ?
#
loop_
_entity_poly.entity_id
_entity_poly.type
_entity_poly.pdbx_seq_one_letter_code
_entity_poly.pdbx_strand_id
1 'polypeptide(L)'
;MKTGFLLLLLTAFLILPALLPPPPLAGEEKSSWEDYLAEADERAPSDKPAAFSLYEKAFRACPSDSSRFRIIRRAFSLSPCDPPPLSEAEKTEAEKHMLSLRVACLRNALSSFSPQGRIAVLKKIAEIAPSYASWADERIRAISHSLIESLTPDEKAELERLVENVTPSKLDDLARRFKKQGNYRMAIRLYWAYIMNKKTLTEEERSKIIAKVLELTKKLTEEISAEERKKLDDLFSSPMMTELTVRPSMKFFFIGSKDVLRRIKDKDIRAFDAAYILISDLYSNDPAANVRLPVVLNPFSTSRIYPSGAGFLVGRACFPADGKLPLHHYYIALDRKLGLPSLPYEFLYSGRREIASIYCRYMLGTPRRALREAEKMAAAFRRFYSERDIPFHLMPPYDVAAGFFLAVPLKYGKLRNGEFSWLKYREVWEIIISLSRALYPRYRFPVFYAYACAKVYGRKVYRDFAAMRLPVTEESFNDFAMEAFSLYP
;
A
#
# COMPACT_ATOMS: atom_id res chain seq x y z
N MET A 1 -33.51 -29.45 0.34
CA MET A 1 -32.31 -29.88 1.09
C MET A 1 -31.13 -30.40 0.24
N LYS A 2 -31.31 -30.79 -1.04
CA LYS A 2 -30.21 -31.37 -1.85
C LYS A 2 -29.29 -30.35 -2.55
N THR A 3 -29.71 -29.11 -2.74
CA THR A 3 -28.93 -28.05 -3.43
C THR A 3 -27.92 -27.33 -2.53
N GLY A 4 -28.19 -27.19 -1.23
CA GLY A 4 -27.26 -26.55 -0.29
C GLY A 4 -26.02 -27.38 0.03
N PHE A 5 -26.15 -28.72 0.03
CA PHE A 5 -25.03 -29.63 0.31
C PHE A 5 -24.04 -29.69 -0.87
N LEU A 6 -24.54 -29.57 -2.10
CA LEU A 6 -23.70 -29.55 -3.30
C LEU A 6 -22.87 -28.25 -3.38
N LEU A 7 -23.46 -27.12 -2.98
CA LEU A 7 -22.75 -25.83 -2.94
C LEU A 7 -21.62 -25.84 -1.91
N LEU A 8 -21.86 -26.44 -0.73
CA LEU A 8 -20.89 -26.59 0.35
C LEU A 8 -19.71 -27.49 -0.05
N LEU A 9 -19.99 -28.61 -0.74
CA LEU A 9 -18.96 -29.50 -1.30
C LEU A 9 -18.15 -28.82 -2.41
N LEU A 10 -18.78 -28.01 -3.27
CA LEU A 10 -18.08 -27.24 -4.32
C LEU A 10 -17.19 -26.13 -3.75
N THR A 11 -17.64 -25.41 -2.71
CA THR A 11 -16.75 -24.47 -1.99
C THR A 11 -15.62 -25.17 -1.24
N ALA A 12 -15.86 -26.34 -0.66
CA ALA A 12 -14.79 -27.12 -0.02
C ALA A 12 -13.76 -27.60 -1.07
N PHE A 13 -14.21 -28.06 -2.24
CA PHE A 13 -13.31 -28.52 -3.32
C PHE A 13 -12.52 -27.38 -3.99
N LEU A 14 -13.05 -26.16 -4.02
CA LEU A 14 -12.36 -25.00 -4.60
C LEU A 14 -11.39 -24.32 -3.60
N ILE A 15 -11.58 -24.50 -2.29
CA ILE A 15 -10.76 -23.88 -1.25
C ILE A 15 -9.68 -24.84 -0.71
N LEU A 16 -9.92 -26.16 -0.68
CA LEU A 16 -8.94 -27.13 -0.18
C LEU A 16 -7.58 -27.12 -0.91
N PRO A 17 -7.50 -26.97 -2.24
CA PRO A 17 -6.20 -26.95 -2.95
C PRO A 17 -5.35 -25.72 -2.63
N ALA A 18 -5.96 -24.64 -2.09
CA ALA A 18 -5.25 -23.43 -1.66
C ALA A 18 -4.73 -23.53 -0.20
N LEU A 19 -5.17 -24.54 0.55
CA LEU A 19 -4.80 -24.76 1.96
C LEU A 19 -3.85 -25.96 2.16
N LEU A 20 -3.70 -26.82 1.16
CA LEU A 20 -2.72 -27.90 1.17
C LEU A 20 -1.41 -27.42 0.53
N PRO A 21 -0.23 -27.68 1.15
CA PRO A 21 1.03 -27.50 0.44
C PRO A 21 1.03 -28.40 -0.81
N PRO A 22 1.63 -27.97 -1.92
CA PRO A 22 1.77 -28.83 -3.09
C PRO A 22 2.44 -30.14 -2.67
N PRO A 23 2.03 -31.30 -3.24
CA PRO A 23 2.73 -32.54 -2.98
C PRO A 23 4.20 -32.36 -3.35
N PRO A 24 5.15 -32.85 -2.53
CA PRO A 24 6.55 -32.78 -2.87
C PRO A 24 6.75 -33.47 -4.22
N LEU A 25 7.33 -32.75 -5.18
CA LEU A 25 7.73 -33.33 -6.46
C LEU A 25 8.63 -34.52 -6.17
N ALA A 26 8.20 -35.70 -6.59
CA ALA A 26 8.99 -36.91 -6.47
C ALA A 26 10.24 -36.77 -7.35
N GLY A 27 11.43 -36.79 -6.73
CA GLY A 27 12.69 -37.05 -7.44
C GLY A 27 13.74 -35.94 -7.46
N GLU A 28 13.57 -34.79 -6.82
CA GLU A 28 14.70 -33.87 -6.60
C GLU A 28 15.48 -34.34 -5.36
N GLU A 29 16.69 -34.89 -5.57
CA GLU A 29 17.72 -34.89 -4.52
C GLU A 29 17.76 -33.49 -3.94
N LYS A 30 17.48 -33.35 -2.63
CA LYS A 30 17.55 -32.05 -1.96
C LYS A 30 19.01 -31.58 -2.03
N SER A 31 19.34 -30.78 -3.04
CA SER A 31 20.64 -30.12 -3.14
C SER A 31 20.92 -29.40 -1.84
N SER A 32 22.14 -29.56 -1.33
CA SER A 32 22.56 -28.93 -0.09
C SER A 32 22.57 -27.41 -0.25
N TRP A 33 22.53 -26.65 0.87
CA TRP A 33 22.61 -25.19 0.78
C TRP A 33 23.99 -24.74 0.25
N GLU A 34 25.02 -25.57 0.45
CA GLU A 34 26.35 -25.41 -0.12
C GLU A 34 26.34 -25.53 -1.65
N ASP A 35 25.58 -26.46 -2.22
CA ASP A 35 25.47 -26.63 -3.68
C ASP A 35 24.84 -25.39 -4.31
N TYR A 36 23.71 -24.91 -3.76
CA TYR A 36 23.08 -23.67 -4.21
C TYR A 36 24.02 -22.47 -4.08
N LEU A 37 24.84 -22.43 -3.03
CA LEU A 37 25.79 -21.34 -2.82
C LEU A 37 26.94 -21.37 -3.83
N ALA A 38 27.49 -22.55 -4.11
CA ALA A 38 28.55 -22.74 -5.10
C ALA A 38 28.05 -22.37 -6.50
N GLU A 39 26.88 -22.87 -6.89
CA GLU A 39 26.26 -22.53 -8.18
C GLU A 39 25.94 -21.03 -8.28
N ALA A 40 25.46 -20.41 -7.19
CA ALA A 40 25.23 -18.96 -7.16
C ALA A 40 26.52 -18.16 -7.39
N ASP A 41 27.61 -18.55 -6.74
CA ASP A 41 28.92 -17.90 -6.90
C ASP A 41 29.46 -18.07 -8.33
N GLU A 42 29.27 -19.24 -8.96
CA GLU A 42 29.66 -19.49 -10.34
C GLU A 42 28.86 -18.64 -11.34
N ARG A 43 27.54 -18.49 -11.12
CA ARG A 43 26.67 -17.68 -11.98
C ARG A 43 26.80 -16.18 -11.75
N ALA A 44 27.22 -15.73 -10.58
CA ALA A 44 27.24 -14.31 -10.22
C ALA A 44 27.97 -13.38 -11.24
N PRO A 45 29.08 -13.78 -11.89
CA PRO A 45 29.75 -12.96 -12.90
C PRO A 45 28.97 -12.83 -14.22
N SER A 46 28.19 -13.83 -14.61
CA SER A 46 27.56 -13.94 -15.93
C SER A 46 26.03 -13.76 -15.93
N ASP A 47 25.34 -14.19 -14.86
CA ASP A 47 23.89 -14.15 -14.69
C ASP A 47 23.52 -13.82 -13.24
N LYS A 48 23.56 -12.51 -12.92
CA LYS A 48 23.22 -12.02 -11.57
C LYS A 48 21.79 -12.33 -11.14
N PRO A 49 20.76 -12.25 -12.02
CA PRO A 49 19.40 -12.68 -11.66
C PRO A 49 19.30 -14.13 -11.22
N ALA A 50 19.91 -15.07 -11.96
CA ALA A 50 19.92 -16.47 -11.58
C ALA A 50 20.70 -16.69 -10.28
N ALA A 51 21.87 -16.06 -10.14
CA ALA A 51 22.66 -16.10 -8.91
C ALA A 51 21.88 -15.58 -7.69
N PHE A 52 21.11 -14.50 -7.83
CA PHE A 52 20.28 -13.96 -6.75
C PHE A 52 19.23 -14.99 -6.28
N SER A 53 18.54 -15.64 -7.22
CA SER A 53 17.56 -16.70 -6.91
C SER A 53 18.20 -17.91 -6.22
N LEU A 54 19.42 -18.29 -6.61
CA LEU A 54 20.18 -19.36 -5.96
C LEU A 54 20.66 -18.96 -4.57
N TYR A 55 21.13 -17.71 -4.36
CA TYR A 55 21.44 -17.21 -3.02
C TYR A 55 20.22 -17.20 -2.10
N GLU A 56 19.02 -16.90 -2.62
CA GLU A 56 17.78 -17.01 -1.85
C GLU A 56 17.51 -18.46 -1.41
N LYS A 57 17.62 -19.43 -2.33
CA LYS A 57 17.47 -20.86 -2.00
C LYS A 57 18.49 -21.31 -0.96
N ALA A 58 19.77 -20.96 -1.16
CA ALA A 58 20.85 -21.23 -0.23
C ALA A 58 20.56 -20.60 1.15
N PHE A 59 20.12 -19.34 1.19
CA PHE A 59 19.80 -18.64 2.44
C PHE A 59 18.72 -19.37 3.23
N ARG A 60 17.62 -19.74 2.57
CA ARG A 60 16.48 -20.42 3.22
C ARG A 60 16.86 -21.81 3.74
N ALA A 61 17.65 -22.57 2.99
CA ALA A 61 18.11 -23.91 3.37
C ALA A 61 19.25 -23.90 4.42
N CYS A 62 19.94 -22.78 4.62
CA CYS A 62 21.12 -22.72 5.49
C CYS A 62 20.76 -22.73 6.99
N PRO A 63 21.29 -23.68 7.79
CA PRO A 63 20.95 -23.82 9.22
C PRO A 63 21.84 -22.98 10.16
N SER A 64 22.68 -22.08 9.64
CA SER A 64 23.65 -21.30 10.46
C SER A 64 23.55 -19.80 10.22
N ASP A 65 23.39 -19.01 11.30
CA ASP A 65 23.31 -17.54 11.25
C ASP A 65 24.55 -16.92 10.56
N SER A 66 25.75 -17.45 10.84
CA SER A 66 27.01 -16.95 10.26
C SER A 66 27.07 -17.15 8.73
N SER A 67 26.67 -18.32 8.25
CA SER A 67 26.59 -18.63 6.83
C SER A 67 25.48 -17.83 6.15
N ARG A 68 24.30 -17.71 6.78
CA ARG A 68 23.18 -16.88 6.29
C ARG A 68 23.59 -15.41 6.13
N PHE A 69 24.33 -14.87 7.08
CA PHE A 69 24.88 -13.52 7.01
C PHE A 69 25.82 -13.34 5.80
N ARG A 70 26.68 -14.33 5.53
CA ARG A 70 27.55 -14.32 4.34
C ARG A 70 26.75 -14.43 3.05
N ILE A 71 25.77 -15.34 2.97
CA ILE A 71 24.93 -15.56 1.79
C ILE A 71 24.15 -14.29 1.45
N ILE A 72 23.47 -13.68 2.42
CA ILE A 72 22.67 -12.47 2.15
C ILE A 72 23.55 -11.28 1.75
N ARG A 73 24.77 -11.18 2.29
CA ARG A 73 25.74 -10.16 1.87
C ARG A 73 26.20 -10.35 0.43
N ARG A 74 26.36 -11.60 -0.02
CA ARG A 74 26.66 -11.90 -1.43
C ARG A 74 25.49 -11.53 -2.34
N ALA A 75 24.26 -11.93 -1.99
CA ALA A 75 23.06 -11.52 -2.71
C ALA A 75 22.91 -9.99 -2.78
N PHE A 76 23.23 -9.29 -1.69
CA PHE A 76 23.24 -7.84 -1.63
C PHE A 76 24.34 -7.21 -2.51
N SER A 77 25.49 -7.87 -2.65
CA SER A 77 26.63 -7.38 -3.43
C SER A 77 26.44 -7.46 -4.95
N LEU A 78 25.40 -8.16 -5.43
CA LEU A 78 25.05 -8.25 -6.85
C LEU A 78 24.55 -6.93 -7.47
N SER A 79 24.78 -5.78 -6.84
CA SER A 79 24.34 -4.47 -7.33
C SER A 79 25.39 -3.82 -8.24
N PRO A 80 25.02 -3.31 -9.45
CA PRO A 80 23.71 -3.38 -10.08
C PRO A 80 23.44 -4.78 -10.65
N CYS A 81 22.17 -5.19 -10.63
CA CYS A 81 21.70 -6.41 -11.30
C CYS A 81 20.40 -6.09 -12.02
N ASP A 82 20.43 -6.33 -13.33
CA ASP A 82 19.31 -6.11 -14.23
C ASP A 82 18.31 -7.24 -14.01
N PRO A 83 17.13 -6.96 -13.46
CA PRO A 83 16.15 -8.00 -13.16
C PRO A 83 15.49 -8.51 -14.45
N PRO A 84 14.82 -9.67 -14.39
CA PRO A 84 13.98 -10.14 -15.49
C PRO A 84 12.94 -9.07 -15.90
N PRO A 85 12.56 -9.01 -17.18
CA PRO A 85 11.52 -8.09 -17.65
C PRO A 85 10.19 -8.30 -16.92
N LEU A 86 9.30 -7.30 -16.95
CA LEU A 86 7.95 -7.45 -16.41
C LEU A 86 7.18 -8.52 -17.20
N SER A 87 6.55 -9.43 -16.48
CA SER A 87 5.52 -10.31 -17.02
C SER A 87 4.29 -9.50 -17.46
N GLU A 88 3.43 -10.07 -18.31
CA GLU A 88 2.21 -9.39 -18.78
C GLU A 88 1.25 -9.03 -17.63
N ALA A 89 1.18 -9.86 -16.60
CA ALA A 89 0.41 -9.57 -15.39
C ALA A 89 0.96 -8.34 -14.64
N GLU A 90 2.28 -8.24 -14.50
CA GLU A 90 2.93 -7.09 -13.85
C GLU A 90 2.82 -5.81 -14.68
N LYS A 91 2.90 -5.91 -16.02
CA LYS A 91 2.65 -4.77 -16.92
C LYS A 91 1.24 -4.24 -16.74
N THR A 92 0.24 -5.14 -16.76
CA THR A 92 -1.17 -4.79 -16.55
C THR A 92 -1.39 -4.12 -15.19
N GLU A 93 -0.78 -4.65 -14.12
CA GLU A 93 -0.89 -4.06 -12.78
C GLU A 93 -0.20 -2.69 -12.69
N ALA A 94 0.97 -2.55 -13.31
CA ALA A 94 1.66 -1.28 -13.37
C ALA A 94 0.86 -0.21 -14.12
N GLU A 95 0.22 -0.55 -15.24
CA GLU A 95 -0.64 0.35 -16.00
C GLU A 95 -1.84 0.82 -15.18
N LYS A 96 -2.50 -0.08 -14.43
CA LYS A 96 -3.58 0.28 -13.51
C LYS A 96 -3.11 1.29 -12.47
N HIS A 97 -1.95 1.07 -11.87
CA HIS A 97 -1.38 2.00 -10.88
C HIS A 97 -0.96 3.35 -11.50
N MET A 98 -0.35 3.35 -12.70
CA MET A 98 -0.03 4.58 -13.42
C MET A 98 -1.28 5.38 -13.76
N LEU A 99 -2.35 4.71 -14.21
CA LEU A 99 -3.65 5.33 -14.45
C LEU A 99 -4.23 5.93 -13.16
N SER A 100 -4.17 5.18 -12.06
CA SER A 100 -4.61 5.65 -10.74
C SER A 100 -3.85 6.91 -10.30
N LEU A 101 -2.54 6.97 -10.52
CA LEU A 101 -1.71 8.16 -10.23
C LEU A 101 -2.09 9.37 -11.10
N ARG A 102 -2.35 9.17 -12.40
CA ARG A 102 -2.83 10.23 -13.31
C ARG A 102 -4.17 10.78 -12.84
N VAL A 103 -5.13 9.90 -12.53
CA VAL A 103 -6.44 10.30 -12.00
C VAL A 103 -6.30 11.03 -10.67
N ALA A 104 -5.43 10.56 -9.77
CA ALA A 104 -5.15 11.25 -8.50
C ALA A 104 -4.56 12.64 -8.73
N CYS A 105 -3.66 12.81 -9.70
CA CYS A 105 -3.10 14.11 -10.07
C CYS A 105 -4.21 15.09 -10.48
N LEU A 106 -5.05 14.68 -11.43
CA LEU A 106 -6.16 15.50 -11.92
C LEU A 106 -7.18 15.81 -10.80
N ARG A 107 -7.54 14.83 -9.98
CA ARG A 107 -8.50 15.01 -8.87
C ARG A 107 -8.00 15.99 -7.82
N ASN A 108 -6.72 15.94 -7.46
CA ASN A 108 -6.14 16.88 -6.49
C ASN A 108 -6.07 18.30 -7.04
N ALA A 109 -5.99 18.47 -8.36
CA ALA A 109 -5.93 19.79 -8.98
C ALA A 109 -7.31 20.48 -9.08
N LEU A 110 -8.43 19.73 -9.03
CA LEU A 110 -9.79 20.24 -9.23
C LEU A 110 -10.13 21.50 -8.41
N SER A 111 -9.73 21.54 -7.12
CA SER A 111 -10.05 22.68 -6.25
C SER A 111 -9.40 23.99 -6.70
N SER A 112 -8.32 23.92 -7.47
CA SER A 112 -7.52 25.07 -7.93
C SER A 112 -8.06 25.73 -9.20
N PHE A 113 -9.09 25.15 -9.81
CA PHE A 113 -9.69 25.66 -11.05
C PHE A 113 -11.07 26.27 -10.79
N SER A 114 -11.45 27.19 -11.69
CA SER A 114 -12.80 27.70 -11.86
C SER A 114 -13.76 26.56 -12.23
N PRO A 115 -15.09 26.76 -12.18
CA PRO A 115 -16.06 25.78 -12.65
C PRO A 115 -15.77 25.24 -14.07
N GLN A 116 -15.41 26.10 -15.02
CA GLN A 116 -15.11 25.70 -16.40
C GLN A 116 -13.80 24.89 -16.47
N GLY A 117 -12.76 25.33 -15.76
CA GLY A 117 -11.52 24.55 -15.66
C GLY A 117 -11.74 23.19 -15.01
N ARG A 118 -12.58 23.10 -13.97
CA ARG A 118 -13.00 21.81 -13.36
C ARG A 118 -13.69 20.89 -14.36
N ILE A 119 -14.58 21.42 -15.21
CA ILE A 119 -15.22 20.64 -16.28
C ILE A 119 -14.16 20.08 -17.23
N ALA A 120 -13.18 20.88 -17.65
CA ALA A 120 -12.10 20.40 -18.53
C ALA A 120 -11.26 19.29 -17.87
N VAL A 121 -10.91 19.43 -16.59
CA VAL A 121 -10.21 18.38 -15.82
C VAL A 121 -11.06 17.11 -15.71
N LEU A 122 -12.36 17.21 -15.42
CA LEU A 122 -13.27 16.06 -15.33
C LEU A 122 -13.41 15.35 -16.68
N LYS A 123 -13.54 16.10 -17.79
CA LYS A 123 -13.52 15.54 -19.15
C LYS A 123 -12.21 14.77 -19.39
N LYS A 124 -11.07 15.33 -18.99
CA LYS A 124 -9.78 14.64 -19.11
C LYS A 124 -9.70 13.36 -18.29
N ILE A 125 -10.29 13.33 -17.08
CA ILE A 125 -10.39 12.12 -16.26
C ILE A 125 -11.22 11.04 -16.99
N ALA A 126 -12.38 11.40 -17.54
CA ALA A 126 -13.24 10.48 -18.28
C ALA A 126 -12.55 9.92 -19.53
N GLU A 127 -11.77 10.76 -20.23
CA GLU A 127 -10.99 10.38 -21.41
C GLU A 127 -9.93 9.33 -21.08
N ILE A 128 -9.11 9.57 -20.06
CA ILE A 128 -7.99 8.66 -19.73
C ILE A 128 -8.43 7.43 -18.93
N ALA A 129 -9.53 7.55 -18.17
CA ALA A 129 -10.05 6.50 -17.30
C ALA A 129 -11.56 6.31 -17.53
N PRO A 130 -11.97 5.54 -18.54
CA PRO A 130 -13.37 5.33 -18.87
C PRO A 130 -14.23 4.80 -17.70
N SER A 131 -13.62 4.08 -16.75
CA SER A 131 -14.29 3.64 -15.52
C SER A 131 -14.77 4.80 -14.62
N TYR A 132 -14.26 6.01 -14.82
CA TYR A 132 -14.69 7.23 -14.13
C TYR A 132 -15.65 8.08 -14.96
N ALA A 133 -16.03 7.68 -16.19
CA ALA A 133 -16.86 8.49 -17.08
C ALA A 133 -18.20 8.88 -16.45
N SER A 134 -18.95 7.92 -15.89
CA SER A 134 -20.24 8.18 -15.24
C SER A 134 -20.11 9.17 -14.06
N TRP A 135 -19.09 8.98 -13.21
CA TRP A 135 -18.81 9.87 -12.09
C TRP A 135 -18.42 11.29 -12.55
N ALA A 136 -17.62 11.38 -13.62
CA ALA A 136 -17.21 12.66 -14.19
C ALA A 136 -18.41 13.38 -14.80
N ASP A 137 -19.27 12.68 -15.54
CA ASP A 137 -20.47 13.22 -16.17
C ASP A 137 -21.49 13.74 -15.15
N GLU A 138 -21.68 13.03 -14.04
CA GLU A 138 -22.51 13.49 -12.93
C GLU A 138 -21.98 14.81 -12.36
N ARG A 139 -20.67 14.91 -12.11
CA ARG A 139 -20.06 16.14 -11.60
C ARG A 139 -20.06 17.28 -12.60
N ILE A 140 -19.81 17.00 -13.88
CA ILE A 140 -19.90 17.98 -14.97
C ILE A 140 -21.32 18.54 -15.02
N ARG A 141 -22.35 17.70 -14.94
CA ARG A 141 -23.75 18.14 -14.89
C ARG A 141 -24.02 19.02 -13.68
N ALA A 142 -23.58 18.62 -12.49
CA ALA A 142 -23.76 19.41 -11.27
C ALA A 142 -23.08 20.80 -11.36
N ILE A 143 -21.83 20.85 -11.85
CA ILE A 143 -21.10 22.12 -12.03
C ILE A 143 -21.77 22.98 -13.11
N SER A 144 -22.20 22.38 -14.22
CA SER A 144 -22.89 23.08 -15.31
C SER A 144 -24.21 23.67 -14.85
N HIS A 145 -24.99 22.92 -14.06
CA HIS A 145 -26.23 23.40 -13.46
C HIS A 145 -25.96 24.60 -12.54
N SER A 146 -25.00 24.48 -11.64
CA SER A 146 -24.61 25.57 -10.74
C SER A 146 -24.12 26.82 -11.48
N LEU A 147 -23.40 26.65 -12.59
CA LEU A 147 -22.97 27.76 -13.46
C LEU A 147 -24.15 28.47 -14.14
N ILE A 148 -25.18 27.73 -14.55
CA ILE A 148 -26.38 28.30 -15.17
C ILE A 148 -27.24 29.02 -14.14
N GLU A 149 -27.30 28.52 -12.91
CA GLU A 149 -28.14 29.08 -11.83
C GLU A 149 -27.50 30.25 -11.09
N SER A 150 -26.17 30.38 -11.11
CA SER A 150 -25.43 31.42 -10.41
C SER A 150 -25.51 32.78 -11.12
N LEU A 151 -26.66 33.43 -10.99
CA LEU A 151 -26.82 34.86 -11.25
C LEU A 151 -26.33 35.66 -10.03
N THR A 152 -25.70 36.80 -10.28
CA THR A 152 -25.46 37.82 -9.25
C THR A 152 -26.79 38.37 -8.71
N PRO A 153 -26.83 38.97 -7.49
CA PRO A 153 -28.04 39.59 -6.97
C PRO A 153 -28.66 40.62 -7.93
N ASP A 154 -27.81 41.43 -8.57
CA ASP A 154 -28.23 42.45 -9.55
C ASP A 154 -28.81 41.80 -10.81
N GLU A 155 -28.17 40.74 -11.32
CA GLU A 155 -28.69 39.97 -12.46
C GLU A 155 -30.00 39.25 -12.10
N LYS A 156 -30.15 38.79 -10.86
CA LYS A 156 -31.39 38.15 -10.41
C LYS A 156 -32.53 39.15 -10.35
N ALA A 157 -32.29 40.33 -9.76
CA ALA A 157 -33.26 41.42 -9.71
C ALA A 157 -33.63 41.91 -11.11
N GLU A 158 -32.65 42.04 -12.00
CA GLU A 158 -32.89 42.42 -13.39
C GLU A 158 -33.68 41.34 -14.14
N LEU A 159 -33.37 40.05 -13.94
CA LEU A 159 -34.14 38.96 -14.54
C LEU A 159 -35.60 38.99 -14.08
N GLU A 160 -35.84 39.14 -12.78
CA GLU A 160 -37.19 39.23 -12.20
C GLU A 160 -37.95 40.43 -12.80
N ARG A 161 -37.31 41.61 -12.84
CA ARG A 161 -37.87 42.82 -13.46
C ARG A 161 -38.23 42.60 -14.93
N LEU A 162 -37.35 41.97 -15.72
CA LEU A 162 -37.60 41.70 -17.13
C LEU A 162 -38.71 40.68 -17.34
N VAL A 163 -38.78 39.64 -16.51
CA VAL A 163 -39.82 38.61 -16.61
C VAL A 163 -41.21 39.15 -16.24
N GLU A 164 -41.30 40.07 -15.28
CA GLU A 164 -42.57 40.68 -14.86
C GLU A 164 -43.07 41.78 -15.80
N ASN A 165 -42.17 42.63 -16.32
CA ASN A 165 -42.56 43.87 -17.00
C ASN A 165 -42.52 43.77 -18.54
N VAL A 166 -42.04 42.65 -19.09
CA VAL A 166 -41.88 42.48 -20.54
C VAL A 166 -42.76 41.34 -21.04
N THR A 167 -43.44 41.56 -22.16
CA THR A 167 -44.27 40.52 -22.78
C THR A 167 -43.42 39.29 -23.18
N PRO A 168 -43.95 38.05 -23.07
CA PRO A 168 -43.18 36.84 -23.35
C PRO A 168 -42.49 36.87 -24.71
N SER A 169 -43.15 37.39 -25.75
CA SER A 169 -42.59 37.50 -27.11
C SER A 169 -41.29 38.32 -27.20
N LYS A 170 -41.07 39.29 -26.31
CA LYS A 170 -39.87 40.14 -26.27
C LYS A 170 -38.70 39.51 -25.49
N LEU A 171 -38.92 38.43 -24.73
CA LEU A 171 -37.87 37.75 -23.95
C LEU A 171 -36.84 37.04 -24.86
N ASP A 172 -37.23 36.49 -26.03
CA ASP A 172 -36.29 35.90 -27.00
C ASP A 172 -35.33 36.97 -27.54
N ASP A 173 -35.83 38.17 -27.85
CA ASP A 173 -35.01 39.29 -28.33
C ASP A 173 -34.01 39.78 -27.27
N LEU A 174 -34.46 39.88 -26.01
CA LEU A 174 -33.59 40.24 -24.89
C LEU A 174 -32.51 39.17 -24.65
N ALA A 175 -32.87 37.89 -24.70
CA ALA A 175 -31.90 36.79 -24.60
C ALA A 175 -30.83 36.88 -25.71
N ARG A 176 -31.21 37.24 -26.94
CA ARG A 176 -30.25 37.49 -28.04
C ARG A 176 -29.32 38.68 -27.75
N ARG A 177 -29.82 39.75 -27.12
CA ARG A 177 -28.99 40.91 -26.73
C ARG A 177 -27.95 40.52 -25.67
N PHE A 178 -28.36 39.85 -24.60
CA PHE A 178 -27.43 39.37 -23.57
C PHE A 178 -26.42 38.35 -24.13
N LYS A 179 -26.84 37.47 -25.05
CA LYS A 179 -25.92 36.59 -25.80
C LYS A 179 -24.84 37.39 -26.54
N LYS A 180 -25.19 38.48 -27.23
CA LYS A 180 -24.22 39.32 -27.96
C LYS A 180 -23.25 40.05 -27.02
N GLN A 181 -23.66 40.33 -25.80
CA GLN A 181 -22.84 40.96 -24.76
C GLN A 181 -21.93 39.95 -24.01
N GLY A 182 -22.02 38.65 -24.33
CA GLY A 182 -21.28 37.60 -23.62
C GLY A 182 -21.91 37.17 -22.29
N ASN A 183 -23.05 37.74 -21.88
CA ASN A 183 -23.76 37.31 -20.67
C ASN A 183 -24.65 36.08 -20.98
N TYR A 184 -24.00 34.93 -21.11
CA TYR A 184 -24.68 33.68 -21.43
C TYR A 184 -25.61 33.19 -20.32
N ARG A 185 -25.32 33.47 -19.05
CA ARG A 185 -26.17 33.07 -17.91
C ARG A 185 -27.53 33.75 -17.99
N MET A 186 -27.55 35.07 -18.14
CA MET A 186 -28.78 35.84 -18.30
C MET A 186 -29.56 35.39 -19.55
N ALA A 187 -28.86 35.21 -20.68
CA ALA A 187 -29.49 34.77 -21.92
C ALA A 187 -30.17 33.39 -21.78
N ILE A 188 -29.53 32.42 -21.12
CA ILE A 188 -30.11 31.10 -20.84
C ILE A 188 -31.38 31.23 -19.98
N ARG A 189 -31.35 32.04 -18.93
CA ARG A 189 -32.49 32.22 -18.01
C ARG A 189 -33.67 32.90 -18.69
N LEU A 190 -33.42 33.89 -19.56
CA LEU A 190 -34.46 34.52 -20.37
C LEU A 190 -35.08 33.56 -21.40
N TYR A 191 -34.29 32.67 -22.01
CA TYR A 191 -34.85 31.61 -22.87
C TYR A 191 -35.72 30.63 -22.09
N TRP A 192 -35.34 30.23 -20.87
CA TRP A 192 -36.18 29.40 -20.02
C TRP A 192 -37.47 30.12 -19.62
N ALA A 193 -37.40 31.39 -19.23
CA ALA A 193 -38.57 32.21 -18.91
C ALA A 193 -39.50 32.37 -20.13
N TYR A 194 -38.94 32.52 -21.34
CA TYR A 194 -39.70 32.55 -22.59
C TYR A 194 -40.49 31.24 -22.80
N ILE A 195 -39.85 30.08 -22.63
CA ILE A 195 -40.51 28.77 -22.78
C ILE A 195 -41.62 28.59 -21.74
N MET A 196 -41.39 28.98 -20.49
CA MET A 196 -42.35 28.79 -19.40
C MET A 196 -43.57 29.72 -19.52
N ASN A 197 -43.38 30.95 -19.99
CA ASN A 197 -44.43 31.96 -20.03
C ASN A 197 -45.20 32.03 -21.36
N LYS A 198 -44.68 31.44 -22.45
CA LYS A 198 -45.36 31.44 -23.76
C LYS A 198 -46.11 30.12 -24.00
N LYS A 199 -47.40 30.10 -23.64
CA LYS A 199 -48.29 28.93 -23.72
C LYS A 199 -48.58 28.42 -25.15
N THR A 200 -48.29 29.20 -26.18
CA THR A 200 -48.66 28.91 -27.59
C THR A 200 -47.50 28.39 -28.44
N LEU A 201 -46.37 28.02 -27.85
CA LEU A 201 -45.22 27.50 -28.61
C LEU A 201 -45.53 26.13 -29.21
N THR A 202 -45.22 25.96 -30.50
CA THR A 202 -45.23 24.64 -31.12
C THR A 202 -44.04 23.80 -30.63
N GLU A 203 -44.12 22.49 -30.82
CA GLU A 203 -43.03 21.57 -30.45
C GLU A 203 -41.73 21.86 -31.22
N GLU A 204 -41.83 22.26 -32.49
CA GLU A 204 -40.69 22.70 -33.30
C GLU A 204 -40.06 24.00 -32.77
N GLU A 205 -40.87 24.99 -32.39
CA GLU A 205 -40.37 26.24 -31.83
C GLU A 205 -39.69 26.02 -30.48
N ARG A 206 -40.29 25.18 -29.63
CA ARG A 206 -39.72 24.78 -28.34
C ARG A 206 -38.37 24.09 -28.53
N SER A 207 -38.29 23.16 -29.48
CA SER A 207 -37.06 22.44 -29.81
C SER A 207 -35.94 23.37 -30.30
N LYS A 208 -36.27 24.37 -31.13
CA LYS A 208 -35.31 25.38 -31.59
C LYS A 208 -34.73 26.19 -30.43
N ILE A 209 -35.53 26.53 -29.41
CA ILE A 209 -35.06 27.31 -28.26
C ILE A 209 -34.24 26.44 -27.31
N ILE A 210 -34.65 25.19 -27.08
CA ILE A 210 -33.85 24.23 -26.33
C ILE A 210 -32.48 24.07 -26.99
N ALA A 211 -32.40 23.96 -28.32
CA ALA A 211 -31.13 23.91 -29.04
C ALA A 211 -30.26 25.16 -28.81
N LYS A 212 -30.85 26.37 -28.76
CA LYS A 212 -30.12 27.60 -28.40
C LYS A 212 -29.60 27.57 -26.96
N VAL A 213 -30.41 27.08 -26.01
CA VAL A 213 -30.01 26.93 -24.60
C VAL A 213 -28.84 25.95 -24.49
N LEU A 214 -28.89 24.83 -25.20
CA LEU A 214 -27.81 23.85 -25.25
C LEU A 214 -26.53 24.44 -25.87
N GLU A 215 -26.63 25.21 -26.97
CA GLU A 215 -25.50 25.92 -27.58
C GLU A 215 -24.85 26.89 -26.59
N LEU A 216 -25.65 27.69 -25.89
CA LEU A 216 -25.15 28.65 -24.91
C LEU A 216 -24.56 27.98 -23.68
N THR A 217 -25.17 26.90 -23.20
CA THR A 217 -24.64 26.10 -22.10
C THR A 217 -23.27 25.53 -22.47
N LYS A 218 -23.13 25.02 -23.70
CA LYS A 218 -21.85 24.55 -24.21
C LYS A 218 -20.81 25.67 -24.23
N LYS A 219 -21.15 26.85 -24.76
CA LYS A 219 -20.24 28.02 -24.76
C LYS A 219 -19.82 28.43 -23.34
N LEU A 220 -20.78 28.57 -22.43
CA LEU A 220 -20.54 28.95 -21.04
C LEU A 220 -19.61 27.96 -20.30
N THR A 221 -19.73 26.67 -20.60
CA THR A 221 -18.92 25.61 -19.97
C THR A 221 -17.56 25.41 -20.63
N GLU A 222 -17.35 25.91 -21.85
CA GLU A 222 -16.08 25.84 -22.60
C GLU A 222 -15.28 27.16 -22.56
N GLU A 223 -15.87 28.24 -22.06
CA GLU A 223 -15.22 29.55 -21.92
C GLU A 223 -14.25 29.59 -20.73
N ILE A 224 -13.05 29.07 -20.98
CA ILE A 224 -11.92 29.08 -20.04
C ILE A 224 -11.01 30.26 -20.37
N SER A 225 -10.64 31.06 -19.37
CA SER A 225 -9.73 32.21 -19.52
C SER A 225 -8.35 31.78 -20.03
N ALA A 226 -7.62 32.66 -20.69
CA ALA A 226 -6.29 32.35 -21.23
C ALA A 226 -5.30 31.91 -20.12
N GLU A 227 -5.34 32.56 -18.95
CA GLU A 227 -4.51 32.19 -17.81
C GLU A 227 -4.85 30.80 -17.28
N GLU A 228 -6.14 30.46 -17.22
CA GLU A 228 -6.58 29.15 -16.75
C GLU A 228 -6.32 28.04 -17.77
N ARG A 229 -6.45 28.32 -19.07
CA ARG A 229 -6.02 27.41 -20.15
C ARG A 229 -4.56 27.04 -20.00
N LYS A 230 -3.68 28.02 -19.76
CA LYS A 230 -2.26 27.77 -19.50
C LYS A 230 -2.06 26.85 -18.30
N LYS A 231 -2.77 27.06 -17.18
CA LYS A 231 -2.70 26.18 -16.00
C LYS A 231 -3.17 24.75 -16.30
N LEU A 232 -4.18 24.58 -17.15
CA LEU A 232 -4.65 23.26 -17.60
C LEU A 232 -3.62 22.59 -18.51
N ASP A 233 -3.02 23.32 -19.44
CA ASP A 233 -1.97 22.82 -20.32
C ASP A 233 -0.74 22.37 -19.52
N ASP A 234 -0.32 23.17 -18.53
CA ASP A 234 0.76 22.82 -17.59
C ASP A 234 0.42 21.54 -16.78
N LEU A 235 -0.84 21.40 -16.33
CA LEU A 235 -1.30 20.20 -15.62
C LEU A 235 -1.29 18.96 -16.53
N PHE A 236 -1.83 19.08 -17.74
CA PHE A 236 -1.98 17.97 -18.69
C PHE A 236 -0.64 17.54 -19.30
N SER A 237 0.33 18.44 -19.37
CA SER A 237 1.71 18.15 -19.79
C SER A 237 2.65 17.79 -18.63
N SER A 238 2.16 17.82 -17.38
CA SER A 238 3.00 17.55 -16.20
C SER A 238 3.65 16.15 -16.24
N PRO A 239 4.80 15.95 -15.58
CA PRO A 239 5.48 14.65 -15.54
C PRO A 239 4.62 13.49 -15.00
N MET A 240 3.62 13.80 -14.17
CA MET A 240 2.67 12.80 -13.67
C MET A 240 1.70 12.30 -14.75
N MET A 241 1.50 13.06 -15.81
CA MET A 241 0.69 12.68 -16.96
C MET A 241 1.52 11.97 -18.03
N THR A 242 2.72 12.49 -18.32
CA THR A 242 3.52 12.11 -19.50
C THR A 242 4.70 11.20 -19.20
N GLU A 243 5.26 11.22 -17.98
CA GLU A 243 6.55 10.59 -17.65
C GLU A 243 6.47 9.52 -16.54
N LEU A 244 5.27 8.97 -16.30
CA LEU A 244 5.17 7.78 -15.44
C LEU A 244 5.83 6.58 -16.10
N THR A 245 6.61 5.84 -15.33
CA THR A 245 7.32 4.66 -15.80
C THR A 245 7.45 3.63 -14.69
N VAL A 246 8.04 2.49 -15.03
CA VAL A 246 8.26 1.37 -14.12
C VAL A 246 9.74 1.03 -14.09
N ARG A 247 10.29 0.88 -12.89
CA ARG A 247 11.64 0.38 -12.67
C ARG A 247 11.56 -0.98 -11.97
N PRO A 248 11.79 -2.10 -12.67
CA PRO A 248 11.78 -3.42 -12.04
C PRO A 248 12.96 -3.62 -11.09
N SER A 249 12.81 -4.56 -10.16
CA SER A 249 13.87 -5.18 -9.34
C SER A 249 13.64 -6.70 -9.27
N MET A 250 14.39 -7.41 -8.44
CA MET A 250 14.23 -8.87 -8.31
C MET A 250 12.92 -9.25 -7.64
N LYS A 251 12.50 -8.51 -6.61
CA LYS A 251 11.30 -8.81 -5.81
C LYS A 251 10.23 -7.71 -5.87
N PHE A 252 10.50 -6.60 -6.55
CA PHE A 252 9.60 -5.46 -6.65
C PHE A 252 9.56 -4.87 -8.06
N PHE A 253 8.58 -4.01 -8.31
CA PHE A 253 8.63 -3.07 -9.42
C PHE A 253 8.12 -1.71 -8.96
N PHE A 254 8.95 -0.69 -9.12
CA PHE A 254 8.69 0.66 -8.65
C PHE A 254 7.98 1.47 -9.72
N ILE A 255 6.88 2.11 -9.36
CA ILE A 255 6.03 2.88 -10.27
C ILE A 255 6.02 4.33 -9.82
N GLY A 256 6.30 5.26 -10.73
CA GLY A 256 6.37 6.69 -10.41
C GLY A 256 6.89 7.50 -11.59
N SER A 257 7.14 8.80 -11.38
CA SER A 257 7.76 9.62 -12.42
C SER A 257 9.19 9.17 -12.68
N LYS A 258 9.61 9.21 -13.95
CA LYS A 258 10.95 8.83 -14.41
C LYS A 258 12.06 9.48 -13.59
N ASP A 259 11.91 10.77 -13.28
CA ASP A 259 12.88 11.51 -12.48
C ASP A 259 13.02 11.03 -11.04
N VAL A 260 11.91 10.71 -10.37
CA VAL A 260 11.94 10.20 -8.99
C VAL A 260 12.56 8.80 -8.98
N LEU A 261 12.15 7.95 -9.92
CA LEU A 261 12.66 6.58 -10.03
C LEU A 261 14.16 6.54 -10.33
N ARG A 262 14.66 7.43 -11.20
CA ARG A 262 16.09 7.53 -11.53
C ARG A 262 16.97 7.91 -10.34
N ARG A 263 16.44 8.67 -9.37
CA ARG A 263 17.19 9.09 -8.16
C ARG A 263 17.42 7.95 -7.18
N ILE A 264 16.63 6.88 -7.23
CA ILE A 264 16.79 5.73 -6.34
C ILE A 264 18.10 5.00 -6.66
N LYS A 265 19.00 4.83 -5.70
CA LYS A 265 20.24 4.09 -5.89
C LYS A 265 19.99 2.59 -6.03
N ASP A 266 20.70 1.91 -6.93
CA ASP A 266 20.59 0.45 -7.12
C ASP A 266 20.89 -0.33 -5.85
N LYS A 267 21.81 0.19 -5.02
CA LYS A 267 22.13 -0.39 -3.72
C LYS A 267 20.93 -0.40 -2.77
N ASP A 268 20.09 0.63 -2.80
CA ASP A 268 18.91 0.68 -1.93
C ASP A 268 17.79 -0.24 -2.44
N ILE A 269 17.63 -0.34 -3.78
CA ILE A 269 16.74 -1.34 -4.40
C ILE A 269 17.18 -2.75 -4.00
N ARG A 270 18.49 -3.03 -4.10
CA ARG A 270 19.04 -4.34 -3.74
C ARG A 270 18.93 -4.63 -2.24
N ALA A 271 19.09 -3.61 -1.38
CA ALA A 271 18.82 -3.74 0.05
C ALA A 271 17.36 -4.08 0.32
N PHE A 272 16.43 -3.55 -0.47
CA PHE A 272 15.02 -3.87 -0.36
C PHE A 272 14.69 -5.27 -0.89
N ASP A 273 15.25 -5.68 -2.04
CA ASP A 273 15.17 -7.06 -2.56
C ASP A 273 15.68 -8.08 -1.53
N ALA A 274 16.83 -7.82 -0.90
CA ALA A 274 17.37 -8.70 0.14
C ALA A 274 16.49 -8.69 1.40
N ALA A 275 15.89 -7.56 1.75
CA ALA A 275 14.95 -7.48 2.88
C ALA A 275 13.68 -8.33 2.66
N TYR A 276 13.24 -8.52 1.42
CA TYR A 276 12.16 -9.47 1.10
C TYR A 276 12.51 -10.88 1.56
N ILE A 277 13.70 -11.36 1.20
CA ILE A 277 14.20 -12.69 1.59
C ILE A 277 14.24 -12.78 3.12
N LEU A 278 14.83 -11.77 3.78
CA LEU A 278 14.97 -11.75 5.23
C LEU A 278 13.61 -11.79 5.96
N ILE A 279 12.67 -10.93 5.58
CA ILE A 279 11.39 -10.81 6.30
C ILE A 279 10.47 -12.00 6.02
N SER A 280 10.39 -12.46 4.75
CA SER A 280 9.59 -13.64 4.41
C SER A 280 10.10 -14.89 5.13
N ASP A 281 11.41 -15.05 5.22
CA ASP A 281 12.03 -16.15 5.95
C ASP A 281 11.86 -16.05 7.46
N LEU A 282 12.01 -14.86 8.07
CA LEU A 282 11.90 -14.67 9.51
C LEU A 282 10.54 -15.13 10.05
N TYR A 283 9.48 -14.94 9.26
CA TYR A 283 8.11 -15.31 9.60
C TYR A 283 7.61 -16.51 8.80
N SER A 284 8.50 -17.32 8.21
CA SER A 284 8.19 -18.51 7.40
C SER A 284 6.95 -18.33 6.50
N ASN A 285 6.84 -17.15 5.90
CA ASN A 285 5.74 -16.74 5.04
C ASN A 285 6.34 -16.25 3.73
N ASP A 286 6.43 -17.16 2.77
CA ASP A 286 6.88 -16.83 1.42
C ASP A 286 5.66 -16.65 0.52
N PRO A 287 5.31 -15.41 0.15
CA PRO A 287 4.39 -15.22 -0.97
C PRO A 287 5.02 -15.90 -2.18
N ALA A 288 4.20 -16.62 -2.97
CA ALA A 288 4.62 -17.41 -4.12
C ALA A 288 5.89 -16.85 -4.80
N ALA A 289 6.95 -17.67 -4.87
CA ALA A 289 8.36 -17.30 -5.10
C ALA A 289 8.66 -16.41 -6.33
N ASN A 290 7.68 -16.21 -7.21
CA ASN A 290 7.80 -15.54 -8.51
C ASN A 290 6.93 -14.29 -8.68
N VAL A 291 6.27 -13.78 -7.63
CA VAL A 291 5.44 -12.58 -7.73
C VAL A 291 6.18 -11.37 -7.15
N ARG A 292 6.54 -10.40 -8.00
CA ARG A 292 7.09 -9.13 -7.52
C ARG A 292 5.98 -8.23 -6.97
N LEU A 293 6.30 -7.45 -5.95
CA LEU A 293 5.35 -6.54 -5.32
C LEU A 293 5.45 -5.13 -5.94
N PRO A 294 4.32 -4.48 -6.31
CA PRO A 294 4.35 -3.10 -6.78
C PRO A 294 4.72 -2.13 -5.67
N VAL A 295 5.56 -1.15 -5.98
CA VAL A 295 5.93 -0.03 -5.07
C VAL A 295 5.56 1.28 -5.76
N VAL A 296 4.41 1.84 -5.40
CA VAL A 296 3.82 3.03 -6.06
C VAL A 296 4.24 4.30 -5.33
N LEU A 297 5.06 5.13 -5.97
CA LEU A 297 5.48 6.45 -5.49
C LEU A 297 4.41 7.49 -5.82
N ASN A 298 3.54 7.76 -4.85
CA ASN A 298 2.45 8.71 -4.98
C ASN A 298 2.80 10.07 -4.34
N PRO A 299 3.09 11.12 -5.13
CA PRO A 299 3.47 12.42 -4.60
C PRO A 299 2.33 13.15 -3.88
N PHE A 300 1.08 12.70 -4.06
CA PHE A 300 -0.11 13.31 -3.47
C PHE A 300 -0.48 12.72 -2.10
N SER A 301 0.16 11.63 -1.70
CA SER A 301 -0.06 11.04 -0.39
C SER A 301 0.82 11.71 0.67
N THR A 302 0.19 12.17 1.76
CA THR A 302 0.85 12.66 2.96
C THR A 302 1.31 11.53 3.88
N SER A 303 0.79 10.31 3.68
CA SER A 303 1.22 9.12 4.40
C SER A 303 2.66 8.76 4.06
N ARG A 304 3.35 8.08 4.99
CA ARG A 304 4.73 7.59 4.75
C ARG A 304 4.75 6.46 3.74
N ILE A 305 4.51 5.24 4.20
CA ILE A 305 4.38 4.05 3.35
C ILE A 305 3.28 3.18 3.97
N TYR A 306 2.35 2.72 3.14
CA TYR A 306 1.31 1.80 3.59
C TYR A 306 1.05 0.69 2.56
N PRO A 307 0.69 -0.52 3.02
CA PRO A 307 0.27 -1.58 2.13
C PRO A 307 -1.02 -1.16 1.40
N SER A 308 -1.08 -1.41 0.10
CA SER A 308 -2.23 -1.10 -0.75
C SER A 308 -2.39 -2.18 -1.81
N GLY A 309 -3.53 -2.86 -1.80
CA GLY A 309 -3.81 -3.97 -2.73
C GLY A 309 -2.68 -5.00 -2.75
N ALA A 310 -2.14 -5.27 -3.94
CA ALA A 310 -1.06 -6.22 -4.16
C ALA A 310 0.32 -5.75 -3.64
N GLY A 311 0.54 -4.46 -3.36
CA GLY A 311 1.87 -3.94 -2.98
C GLY A 311 1.82 -2.79 -1.99
N PHE A 312 2.56 -1.72 -2.29
CA PHE A 312 2.79 -0.57 -1.40
C PHE A 312 2.47 0.74 -2.10
N LEU A 313 1.96 1.69 -1.32
CA LEU A 313 1.91 3.08 -1.71
C LEU A 313 2.84 3.89 -0.80
N VAL A 314 3.77 4.60 -1.43
CA VAL A 314 4.80 5.43 -0.82
C VAL A 314 4.41 6.89 -1.06
N GLY A 315 4.18 7.65 0.01
CA GLY A 315 3.92 9.07 -0.10
C GLY A 315 5.19 9.90 -0.15
N ARG A 316 5.01 11.20 -0.43
CA ARG A 316 6.10 12.13 -0.76
C ARG A 316 7.18 12.23 0.33
N ALA A 317 6.79 12.11 1.60
CA ALA A 317 7.72 12.17 2.73
C ALA A 317 8.74 11.01 2.75
N CYS A 318 8.48 9.93 2.01
CA CYS A 318 9.37 8.78 1.89
C CYS A 318 10.04 8.68 0.52
N PHE A 319 9.93 9.71 -0.32
CA PHE A 319 10.66 9.79 -1.57
C PHE A 319 12.17 9.97 -1.30
N PRO A 320 13.04 9.57 -2.24
CA PRO A 320 14.47 9.81 -2.11
C PRO A 320 14.78 11.31 -2.18
N ALA A 321 15.07 11.94 -1.04
CA ALA A 321 15.47 13.35 -0.98
C ALA A 321 16.89 13.57 -1.56
N ASP A 322 17.86 12.70 -1.18
CA ASP A 322 19.27 12.76 -1.62
C ASP A 322 19.67 11.51 -2.43
N GLY A 323 18.72 10.96 -3.17
CA GLY A 323 18.87 9.68 -3.88
C GLY A 323 18.98 8.45 -2.97
N LYS A 324 18.75 8.62 -1.66
CA LYS A 324 18.71 7.52 -0.69
C LYS A 324 17.28 7.20 -0.29
N LEU A 325 16.89 5.92 -0.33
CA LEU A 325 15.63 5.49 0.23
C LEU A 325 15.70 5.50 1.77
N PRO A 326 14.66 5.97 2.47
CA PRO A 326 14.53 5.79 3.92
C PRO A 326 14.19 4.33 4.23
N LEU A 327 15.16 3.42 4.03
CA LEU A 327 14.99 1.96 4.06
C LEU A 327 14.28 1.43 5.31
N HIS A 328 14.46 2.08 6.47
CA HIS A 328 13.74 1.75 7.70
C HIS A 328 12.21 1.72 7.52
N HIS A 329 11.64 2.73 6.84
CA HIS A 329 10.19 2.79 6.58
C HIS A 329 9.75 1.73 5.56
N TYR A 330 10.61 1.43 4.59
CA TYR A 330 10.36 0.38 3.59
C TYR A 330 10.33 -1.01 4.25
N TYR A 331 11.24 -1.31 5.17
CA TYR A 331 11.25 -2.57 5.92
C TYR A 331 10.00 -2.73 6.79
N ILE A 332 9.59 -1.65 7.47
CA ILE A 332 8.33 -1.64 8.26
C ILE A 332 7.12 -1.93 7.37
N ALA A 333 7.04 -1.30 6.19
CA ALA A 333 5.96 -1.53 5.27
C ALA A 333 5.96 -2.97 4.73
N LEU A 334 7.13 -3.49 4.42
CA LEU A 334 7.32 -4.86 3.92
C LEU A 334 6.87 -5.91 4.95
N ASP A 335 7.16 -5.71 6.24
CA ASP A 335 6.62 -6.57 7.31
C ASP A 335 5.09 -6.55 7.39
N ARG A 336 4.43 -5.43 7.04
CA ARG A 336 2.95 -5.41 6.96
C ARG A 336 2.40 -6.28 5.85
N LYS A 337 3.20 -6.54 4.82
CA LYS A 337 2.79 -7.28 3.63
C LYS A 337 3.17 -8.76 3.69
N LEU A 338 4.37 -9.05 4.20
CA LEU A 338 4.94 -10.39 4.30
C LEU A 338 4.76 -11.02 5.68
N GLY A 339 4.48 -10.21 6.67
CA GLY A 339 4.41 -10.67 8.04
C GLY A 339 3.18 -11.49 8.37
N LEU A 340 3.14 -11.96 9.62
CA LEU A 340 2.00 -12.67 10.19
C LEU A 340 0.70 -11.86 10.05
N PRO A 341 -0.35 -12.41 9.41
CA PRO A 341 -1.57 -11.67 9.11
C PRO A 341 -2.43 -11.35 10.34
N SER A 342 -2.26 -12.07 11.46
CA SER A 342 -3.09 -11.89 12.66
C SER A 342 -2.30 -11.93 13.98
N LEU A 343 -2.06 -10.76 14.56
CA LEU A 343 -1.77 -10.58 15.98
C LEU A 343 -3.01 -10.04 16.71
N PRO A 344 -3.20 -10.39 17.99
CA PRO A 344 -4.45 -10.08 18.71
C PRO A 344 -4.60 -8.61 19.12
N TYR A 345 -3.50 -7.85 19.16
CA TYR A 345 -3.49 -6.45 19.53
C TYR A 345 -2.73 -5.60 18.51
N GLU A 346 -3.24 -4.40 18.23
CA GLU A 346 -2.64 -3.49 17.24
C GLU A 346 -1.18 -3.13 17.59
N PHE A 347 -0.90 -2.90 18.88
CA PHE A 347 0.45 -2.54 19.35
C PHE A 347 1.49 -3.60 19.03
N LEU A 348 1.11 -4.89 19.01
CA LEU A 348 2.00 -5.99 18.68
C LEU A 348 2.43 -5.96 17.21
N TYR A 349 1.53 -5.54 16.30
CA TYR A 349 1.93 -5.33 14.90
C TYR A 349 2.97 -4.24 14.78
N SER A 350 2.80 -3.13 15.49
CA SER A 350 3.76 -2.04 15.49
C SER A 350 5.11 -2.48 16.05
N GLY A 351 5.13 -3.22 17.17
CA GLY A 351 6.37 -3.77 17.72
C GLY A 351 7.08 -4.74 16.79
N ARG A 352 6.34 -5.66 16.15
CA ARG A 352 6.89 -6.63 15.20
C ARG A 352 7.53 -5.97 13.97
N ARG A 353 6.92 -4.89 13.46
CA ARG A 353 7.45 -4.11 12.33
C ARG A 353 8.81 -3.49 12.64
N GLU A 354 9.00 -3.00 13.87
CA GLU A 354 10.29 -2.46 14.31
C GLU A 354 11.37 -3.55 14.34
N ILE A 355 11.01 -4.77 14.77
CA ILE A 355 11.94 -5.91 14.80
C ILE A 355 12.37 -6.31 13.40
N ALA A 356 11.43 -6.38 12.45
CA ALA A 356 11.76 -6.65 11.05
C ALA A 356 12.76 -5.61 10.51
N SER A 357 12.55 -4.33 10.85
CA SER A 357 13.47 -3.24 10.47
C SER A 357 14.85 -3.36 11.15
N ILE A 358 14.89 -3.76 12.42
CA ILE A 358 16.15 -4.05 13.13
C ILE A 358 16.88 -5.22 12.48
N TYR A 359 16.17 -6.31 12.19
CA TYR A 359 16.74 -7.51 11.58
C TYR A 359 17.36 -7.19 10.21
N CYS A 360 16.63 -6.50 9.33
CA CYS A 360 17.17 -6.09 8.03
C CYS A 360 18.40 -5.19 8.17
N ARG A 361 18.39 -4.20 9.08
CA ARG A 361 19.55 -3.33 9.33
C ARG A 361 20.72 -4.08 9.95
N TYR A 362 20.47 -5.10 10.75
CA TYR A 362 21.50 -5.97 11.32
C TYR A 362 22.18 -6.77 10.21
N MET A 363 21.40 -7.44 9.36
CA MET A 363 21.91 -8.34 8.32
C MET A 363 22.56 -7.59 7.14
N LEU A 364 21.98 -6.45 6.71
CA LEU A 364 22.38 -5.76 5.48
C LEU A 364 23.28 -4.54 5.69
N GLY A 365 23.40 -4.03 6.93
CA GLY A 365 23.95 -2.70 7.17
C GLY A 365 24.86 -2.62 8.38
N THR A 366 24.29 -2.11 9.48
CA THR A 366 25.03 -1.68 10.67
C THR A 366 24.67 -2.53 11.89
N PRO A 367 25.20 -3.78 12.02
CA PRO A 367 24.88 -4.71 13.10
C PRO A 367 24.94 -4.08 14.50
N ARG A 368 26.04 -3.36 14.79
CA ARG A 368 26.24 -2.70 16.10
C ARG A 368 25.21 -1.60 16.40
N ARG A 369 24.71 -0.90 15.38
CA ARG A 369 23.67 0.13 15.57
C ARG A 369 22.31 -0.53 15.77
N ALA A 370 22.00 -1.54 14.96
CA ALA A 370 20.77 -2.32 15.06
C ALA A 370 20.64 -3.00 16.43
N LEU A 371 21.72 -3.61 16.94
CA LEU A 371 21.73 -4.24 18.26
C LEU A 371 21.53 -3.23 19.39
N ARG A 372 22.21 -2.06 19.34
CA ARG A 372 22.00 -0.98 20.32
C ARG A 372 20.56 -0.45 20.32
N GLU A 373 19.92 -0.41 19.16
CA GLU A 373 18.50 -0.04 19.04
C GLU A 373 17.58 -1.10 19.66
N ALA A 374 17.86 -2.38 19.41
CA ALA A 374 17.16 -3.49 20.06
C ALA A 374 17.29 -3.43 21.60
N GLU A 375 18.49 -3.17 22.11
CA GLU A 375 18.75 -3.03 23.56
C GLU A 375 17.97 -1.85 24.16
N LYS A 376 17.88 -0.71 23.44
CA LYS A 376 17.07 0.44 23.86
C LYS A 376 15.58 0.10 23.92
N MET A 377 15.06 -0.60 22.92
CA MET A 377 13.66 -1.04 22.92
C MET A 377 13.37 -2.00 24.09
N ALA A 378 14.25 -2.98 24.34
CA ALA A 378 14.11 -3.88 25.48
C ALA A 378 14.24 -3.17 26.85
N ALA A 379 15.03 -2.09 26.93
CA ALA A 379 15.08 -1.23 28.11
C ALA A 379 13.79 -0.40 28.26
N ALA A 380 13.22 0.10 27.15
CA ALA A 380 11.93 0.78 27.16
C ALA A 380 10.80 -0.13 27.64
N PHE A 381 10.75 -1.38 27.16
CA PHE A 381 9.81 -2.39 27.67
C PHE A 381 9.92 -2.59 29.18
N ARG A 382 11.13 -2.78 29.72
CA ARG A 382 11.32 -2.92 31.17
C ARG A 382 10.82 -1.70 31.95
N ARG A 383 11.25 -0.50 31.54
CA ARG A 383 10.91 0.77 32.21
C ARG A 383 9.42 1.10 32.18
N PHE A 384 8.76 0.82 31.05
CA PHE A 384 7.36 1.19 30.86
C PHE A 384 6.40 0.11 31.34
N TYR A 385 6.73 -1.17 31.18
CA TYR A 385 5.82 -2.26 31.48
C TYR A 385 6.19 -2.97 32.79
N SER A 386 7.36 -3.62 32.82
CA SER A 386 7.75 -4.49 33.93
C SER A 386 7.88 -3.75 35.27
N GLU A 387 8.26 -2.48 35.24
CA GLU A 387 8.43 -1.64 36.44
C GLU A 387 7.15 -0.91 36.90
N ARG A 388 6.12 -0.80 36.04
CA ARG A 388 4.95 0.09 36.28
C ARG A 388 3.60 -0.61 36.39
N ASP A 389 3.60 -1.95 36.44
CA ASP A 389 2.38 -2.76 36.58
C ASP A 389 1.28 -2.47 35.55
N ILE A 390 1.69 -2.16 34.31
CA ILE A 390 0.74 -1.86 33.24
C ILE A 390 0.10 -3.17 32.77
N PRO A 391 -1.23 -3.26 32.61
CA PRO A 391 -1.87 -4.41 31.99
C PRO A 391 -1.37 -4.67 30.56
N PHE A 392 -1.16 -5.94 30.18
CA PHE A 392 -0.63 -6.32 28.86
C PHE A 392 -1.33 -5.65 27.68
N HIS A 393 -2.65 -5.57 27.72
CA HIS A 393 -3.46 -5.00 26.64
C HIS A 393 -3.35 -3.47 26.50
N LEU A 394 -2.73 -2.79 27.48
CA LEU A 394 -2.45 -1.35 27.48
C LEU A 394 -0.99 -1.03 27.12
N MET A 395 -0.22 -2.02 26.67
CA MET A 395 1.17 -1.80 26.27
C MET A 395 1.26 -0.80 25.10
N PRO A 396 2.12 0.24 25.20
CA PRO A 396 2.36 1.16 24.11
C PRO A 396 2.89 0.48 22.83
N PRO A 397 2.53 0.97 21.62
CA PRO A 397 3.06 0.47 20.35
C PRO A 397 4.54 0.82 20.15
N TYR A 398 5.10 0.36 19.02
CA TYR A 398 6.47 0.66 18.57
C TYR A 398 7.53 0.15 19.55
N ASP A 399 8.41 1.01 20.07
CA ASP A 399 9.59 0.63 20.87
C ASP A 399 9.26 -0.26 22.07
N VAL A 400 8.17 0.00 22.79
CA VAL A 400 7.80 -0.78 23.98
C VAL A 400 7.33 -2.19 23.56
N ALA A 401 6.45 -2.28 22.57
CA ALA A 401 5.99 -3.54 22.01
C ALA A 401 7.11 -4.33 21.33
N ALA A 402 8.04 -3.67 20.65
CA ALA A 402 9.23 -4.29 20.08
C ALA A 402 10.15 -4.83 21.19
N GLY A 403 10.31 -4.05 22.26
CA GLY A 403 11.05 -4.44 23.44
C GLY A 403 10.50 -5.70 24.12
N PHE A 404 9.18 -5.87 24.18
CA PHE A 404 8.53 -7.09 24.66
C PHE A 404 9.01 -8.33 23.88
N PHE A 405 8.99 -8.27 22.55
CA PHE A 405 9.45 -9.37 21.69
C PHE A 405 10.98 -9.57 21.72
N LEU A 406 11.75 -8.53 22.05
CA LEU A 406 13.22 -8.58 22.08
C LEU A 406 13.78 -8.95 23.46
N ALA A 407 12.99 -8.87 24.53
CA ALA A 407 13.45 -9.07 25.90
C ALA A 407 14.10 -10.44 26.13
N VAL A 408 13.44 -11.52 25.67
CA VAL A 408 13.96 -12.88 25.82
C VAL A 408 15.08 -13.17 24.84
N PRO A 409 14.93 -12.90 23.53
CA PRO A 409 16.00 -13.19 22.60
C PRO A 409 17.30 -12.44 22.95
N LEU A 410 17.25 -11.17 23.34
CA LEU A 410 18.46 -10.44 23.74
C LEU A 410 19.13 -11.00 25.02
N LYS A 411 18.36 -11.65 25.89
CA LYS A 411 18.87 -12.25 27.14
C LYS A 411 19.43 -13.66 26.91
N TYR A 412 18.76 -14.47 26.11
CA TYR A 412 19.03 -15.92 25.98
C TYR A 412 19.55 -16.35 24.61
N GLY A 413 19.40 -15.51 23.58
CA GLY A 413 19.83 -15.78 22.22
C GLY A 413 21.22 -15.27 21.89
N LYS A 414 21.98 -14.79 22.88
CA LYS A 414 23.39 -14.38 22.69
C LYS A 414 24.27 -15.61 22.46
N LEU A 415 25.01 -15.58 21.35
CA LEU A 415 26.04 -16.54 21.00
C LEU A 415 27.34 -16.25 21.76
N ARG A 416 28.27 -17.22 21.77
CA ARG A 416 29.56 -17.09 22.50
C ARG A 416 30.41 -15.91 22.02
N ASN A 417 30.28 -15.51 20.77
CA ASN A 417 30.96 -14.36 20.17
C ASN A 417 30.25 -13.02 20.46
N GLY A 418 29.19 -13.02 21.28
CA GLY A 418 28.38 -11.83 21.60
C GLY A 418 27.36 -11.43 20.54
N GLU A 419 27.29 -12.16 19.42
CA GLU A 419 26.25 -11.97 18.40
C GLU A 419 24.91 -12.57 18.85
N PHE A 420 23.86 -12.28 18.10
CA PHE A 420 22.51 -12.72 18.40
C PHE A 420 22.03 -13.77 17.38
N SER A 421 21.45 -14.88 17.86
CA SER A 421 20.93 -15.92 16.99
C SER A 421 19.53 -15.57 16.47
N TRP A 422 19.47 -15.14 15.22
CA TRP A 422 18.22 -14.85 14.54
C TRP A 422 17.49 -16.13 14.12
N LEU A 423 18.20 -17.24 13.90
CA LEU A 423 17.59 -18.54 13.66
C LEU A 423 16.74 -19.02 14.84
N LYS A 424 17.26 -18.94 16.07
CA LYS A 424 16.44 -19.23 17.26
C LYS A 424 15.21 -18.32 17.34
N TYR A 425 15.37 -17.04 16.98
CA TYR A 425 14.22 -16.14 16.95
C TYR A 425 13.19 -16.48 15.87
N ARG A 426 13.64 -16.93 14.70
CA ARG A 426 12.80 -17.47 13.63
C ARG A 426 12.04 -18.73 14.10
N GLU A 427 12.70 -19.66 14.80
CA GLU A 427 12.05 -20.86 15.37
C GLU A 427 10.90 -20.50 16.32
N VAL A 428 11.04 -19.44 17.12
CA VAL A 428 9.94 -18.94 17.97
C VAL A 428 8.74 -18.55 17.11
N TRP A 429 8.96 -17.84 16.01
CA TRP A 429 7.88 -17.46 15.09
C TRP A 429 7.28 -18.66 14.36
N GLU A 430 8.07 -19.67 14.00
CA GLU A 430 7.56 -20.92 13.41
C GLU A 430 6.60 -21.64 14.34
N ILE A 431 6.95 -21.76 15.62
CA ILE A 431 6.07 -22.31 16.66
C ILE A 431 4.82 -21.43 16.79
N ILE A 432 4.97 -20.11 16.69
CA ILE A 432 3.81 -19.20 16.73
C ILE A 432 2.90 -19.41 15.52
N ILE A 433 3.46 -19.57 14.33
CA ILE A 433 2.68 -19.76 13.10
C ILE A 433 1.92 -21.08 13.16
N SER A 434 2.58 -22.18 13.55
CA SER A 434 1.95 -23.50 13.62
C SER A 434 0.76 -23.49 14.57
N LEU A 435 0.93 -22.90 15.75
CA LEU A 435 -0.11 -22.87 16.78
C LEU A 435 -1.20 -21.80 16.54
N SER A 436 -0.89 -20.69 15.87
CA SER A 436 -1.87 -19.61 15.59
C SER A 436 -3.02 -20.05 14.68
N ARG A 437 -2.82 -21.12 13.90
CA ARG A 437 -3.86 -21.73 13.06
C ARG A 437 -5.02 -22.32 13.88
N ALA A 438 -4.85 -22.49 15.20
CA ALA A 438 -5.86 -23.04 16.10
C ALA A 438 -6.79 -22.01 16.78
N LEU A 439 -6.76 -20.72 16.37
CA LEU A 439 -7.62 -19.64 16.89
C LEU A 439 -7.63 -19.53 18.43
N TYR A 440 -6.49 -19.19 19.02
CA TYR A 440 -6.45 -18.89 20.45
C TYR A 440 -7.08 -17.53 20.78
N PRO A 441 -7.79 -17.41 21.92
CA PRO A 441 -8.33 -16.14 22.40
C PRO A 441 -7.24 -15.07 22.54
N ARG A 442 -7.58 -13.80 22.21
CA ARG A 442 -6.65 -12.67 22.21
C ARG A 442 -5.82 -12.52 23.50
N TYR A 443 -6.44 -12.80 24.65
CA TYR A 443 -5.82 -12.67 25.96
C TYR A 443 -4.75 -13.72 26.26
N ARG A 444 -4.70 -14.84 25.52
CA ARG A 444 -3.69 -15.91 25.71
C ARG A 444 -2.37 -15.65 24.98
N PHE A 445 -2.26 -14.58 24.20
CA PHE A 445 -1.03 -14.31 23.43
C PHE A 445 0.26 -14.25 24.26
N PRO A 446 0.31 -13.62 25.45
CA PRO A 446 1.50 -13.63 26.29
C PRO A 446 1.95 -15.05 26.69
N VAL A 447 0.99 -15.90 27.08
CA VAL A 447 1.21 -17.32 27.46
C VAL A 447 1.81 -18.07 26.29
N PHE A 448 1.22 -17.88 25.12
CA PHE A 448 1.62 -18.51 23.88
C PHE A 448 3.01 -18.07 23.39
N TYR A 449 3.27 -16.77 23.40
CA TYR A 449 4.59 -16.22 23.09
C TYR A 449 5.65 -16.76 24.07
N ALA A 450 5.32 -16.79 25.37
CA ALA A 450 6.19 -17.33 26.40
C ALA A 450 6.49 -18.82 26.21
N TYR A 451 5.49 -19.61 25.82
CA TYR A 451 5.66 -21.02 25.50
C TYR A 451 6.60 -21.22 24.31
N ALA A 452 6.39 -20.50 23.21
CA ALA A 452 7.25 -20.59 22.02
C ALA A 452 8.70 -20.22 22.35
N CYS A 453 8.91 -19.14 23.10
CA CYS A 453 10.24 -18.78 23.58
C CYS A 453 10.83 -19.84 24.52
N ALA A 454 10.06 -20.43 25.43
CA ALA A 454 10.54 -21.45 26.35
C ALA A 454 10.94 -22.76 25.65
N LYS A 455 10.28 -23.11 24.54
CA LYS A 455 10.68 -24.26 23.71
C LYS A 455 12.05 -24.06 23.07
N VAL A 456 12.36 -22.85 22.62
CA VAL A 456 13.62 -22.54 21.92
C VAL A 456 14.77 -22.22 22.88
N TYR A 457 14.50 -21.43 23.92
CA TYR A 457 15.52 -20.88 24.83
C TYR A 457 15.54 -21.56 26.20
N GLY A 458 14.64 -22.51 26.45
CA GLY A 458 14.55 -23.30 27.69
C GLY A 458 13.50 -22.77 28.69
N ARG A 459 13.03 -23.68 29.57
CA ARG A 459 11.91 -23.43 30.51
C ARG A 459 12.10 -22.23 31.44
N LYS A 460 13.35 -21.85 31.76
CA LYS A 460 13.65 -20.68 32.62
C LYS A 460 13.03 -19.38 32.07
N VAL A 461 12.87 -19.28 30.76
CA VAL A 461 12.18 -18.14 30.11
C VAL A 461 10.77 -17.91 30.66
N TYR A 462 10.06 -18.97 31.02
CA TYR A 462 8.70 -18.84 31.53
C TYR A 462 8.65 -18.12 32.87
N ARG A 463 9.60 -18.43 33.76
CA ARG A 463 9.77 -17.74 35.05
C ARG A 463 10.17 -16.29 34.87
N ASP A 464 10.99 -16.00 33.86
CA ASP A 464 11.38 -14.63 33.53
C ASP A 464 10.20 -13.80 33.02
N PHE A 465 9.33 -14.37 32.19
CA PHE A 465 8.12 -13.67 31.76
C PHE A 465 7.14 -13.44 32.92
N ALA A 466 7.01 -14.39 33.84
CA ALA A 466 6.25 -14.19 35.08
C ALA A 466 6.86 -13.06 35.94
N ALA A 467 8.20 -13.02 36.07
CA ALA A 467 8.90 -11.94 36.77
C ALA A 467 8.76 -10.57 36.08
N MET A 468 8.51 -10.54 34.76
CA MET A 468 8.16 -9.34 34.00
C MET A 468 6.68 -8.94 34.14
N ARG A 469 5.92 -9.62 35.03
CA ARG A 469 4.49 -9.40 35.30
C ARG A 469 3.59 -9.61 34.09
N LEU A 470 3.98 -10.54 33.21
CA LEU A 470 3.07 -11.02 32.18
C LEU A 470 2.13 -12.06 32.79
N PRO A 471 0.89 -12.20 32.26
CA PRO A 471 -0.11 -13.11 32.80
C PRO A 471 0.23 -14.57 32.42
N VAL A 472 1.32 -15.10 32.97
CA VAL A 472 1.87 -16.43 32.70
C VAL A 472 2.24 -17.12 34.02
N THR A 473 1.86 -18.39 34.16
CA THR A 473 2.13 -19.25 35.33
C THR A 473 2.70 -20.62 34.90
N GLU A 474 3.45 -21.31 35.76
CA GLU A 474 3.93 -22.67 35.42
C GLU A 474 2.79 -23.63 35.05
N GLU A 475 1.60 -23.46 35.66
CA GLU A 475 0.36 -24.17 35.28
C GLU A 475 -0.04 -23.87 33.83
N SER A 476 -0.11 -22.58 33.44
CA SER A 476 -0.45 -22.20 32.06
C SER A 476 0.56 -22.68 31.02
N PHE A 477 1.82 -22.97 31.40
CA PHE A 477 2.77 -23.64 30.51
C PHE A 477 2.42 -25.11 30.30
N ASN A 478 2.09 -25.84 31.38
CA ASN A 478 1.74 -27.26 31.32
C ASN A 478 0.40 -27.47 30.58
N ASP A 479 -0.60 -26.65 30.87
CA ASP A 479 -1.89 -26.65 30.18
C ASP A 479 -1.69 -26.46 28.68
N PHE A 480 -0.88 -25.47 28.31
CA PHE A 480 -0.63 -25.19 26.90
C PHE A 480 0.26 -26.25 26.23
N ALA A 481 1.18 -26.89 26.95
CA ALA A 481 1.95 -28.01 26.44
C ALA A 481 1.06 -29.22 26.11
N MET A 482 0.07 -29.49 26.96
CA MET A 482 -0.93 -30.55 26.75
C MET A 482 -1.88 -30.22 25.59
N GLU A 483 -2.38 -28.98 25.51
CA GLU A 483 -3.20 -28.48 24.39
C GLU A 483 -2.42 -28.53 23.06
N ALA A 484 -1.14 -28.15 23.05
CA ALA A 484 -0.32 -28.20 21.84
C ALA A 484 -0.06 -29.64 21.36
N PHE A 485 0.11 -30.59 22.31
CA PHE A 485 0.28 -32.02 22.00
C PHE A 485 -0.99 -32.64 21.40
N SER A 486 -2.17 -32.22 21.83
CA SER A 486 -3.43 -32.74 21.27
C SER A 486 -3.76 -32.20 19.86
N LEU A 487 -3.22 -31.03 19.50
CA LEU A 487 -3.39 -30.42 18.19
C LEU A 487 -2.36 -30.88 17.15
N TYR A 488 -1.23 -31.44 17.59
CA TYR A 488 -0.12 -31.91 16.76
C TYR A 488 0.49 -33.19 17.36
N PRO A 489 -0.10 -34.38 17.14
CA PRO A 489 0.45 -35.66 17.62
C PRO A 489 1.78 -36.03 16.97
#